data_AF-A0A3D0Y0E7-F1
#
_entry.id   AF-A0A3D0Y0E7-F1
#
_cell.length_a   1.000
_cell.length_b   1.000
_cell.length_c   1.000
_cell.angle_alpha   90.00
_cell.angle_beta   90.00
_cell.angle_gamma   90.00
#
_symmetry.space_group_name_H-M   'P 1'
#
loop_
_entity.id
_entity.type
_entity.pdbx_description
1 polymer ?
#
loop_
_entity_poly.entity_id
_entity_poly.type
_entity_poly.pdbx_seq_one_letter_code
_entity_poly.pdbx_strand_id
1 'polypeptide(L)'
;MEIKVIIANAIGFIAFIISLIAFHKKEKKNIFKYTLISNTLSLIQYVFLNAYSGIATKIIAILRDLSMVKQEKYQLNLILELWEIL
;
A
#
# COMPACT_ATOMS: atom_id res chain seq x y z
N MET A 1 24.31 18.90 -4.28
CA MET A 1 23.26 17.99 -4.79
C MET A 1 23.06 16.91 -3.73
N GLU A 2 22.03 17.08 -2.91
CA GLU A 2 21.96 16.43 -1.59
C GLU A 2 21.70 14.92 -1.72
N ILE A 3 22.55 14.10 -1.10
CA ILE A 3 22.45 12.62 -1.04
C ILE A 3 21.02 12.13 -0.69
N LYS A 4 20.26 12.95 0.06
CA LYS A 4 18.86 12.74 0.41
C LYS A 4 17.95 12.56 -0.81
N VAL A 5 18.18 13.33 -1.88
CA VAL A 5 17.39 13.26 -3.12
C VAL A 5 17.66 11.95 -3.86
N ILE A 6 18.91 11.49 -3.88
CA ILE A 6 19.28 10.20 -4.50
C ILE A 6 18.62 9.05 -3.74
N ILE A 7 18.69 9.07 -2.40
CA ILE A 7 18.05 8.07 -1.54
C ILE A 7 16.53 8.09 -1.73
N ALA A 8 15.90 9.27 -1.74
CA ALA A 8 14.47 9.41 -1.94
C ALA A 8 14.03 8.86 -3.30
N ASN A 9 14.77 9.14 -4.36
CA ASN A 9 14.48 8.61 -5.69
C ASN A 9 14.67 7.10 -5.78
N ALA A 10 15.66 6.53 -5.11
CA ALA A 10 15.84 5.09 -5.03
C ALA A 10 14.65 4.41 -4.30
N ILE A 11 14.21 4.97 -3.17
CA ILE A 11 13.01 4.50 -2.45
C ILE A 11 11.77 4.62 -3.34
N GLY A 12 11.61 5.74 -4.03
CA GLY A 12 10.50 5.96 -4.96
C GLY A 12 10.47 4.97 -6.11
N PHE A 13 11.64 4.64 -6.66
CA PHE A 13 11.75 3.65 -7.71
C PHE A 13 11.36 2.25 -7.21
N ILE A 14 11.81 1.85 -6.02
CA ILE A 14 11.40 0.60 -5.38
C ILE A 14 9.87 0.59 -5.14
N ALA A 15 9.32 1.69 -4.62
CA ALA A 15 7.88 1.85 -4.42
C ALA A 15 7.09 1.66 -5.72
N PHE A 16 7.61 2.20 -6.82
CA PHE A 16 7.02 2.07 -8.15
C PHE A 16 7.03 0.62 -8.66
N ILE A 17 8.17 -0.09 -8.53
CA ILE A 17 8.24 -1.51 -8.90
C ILE A 17 7.26 -2.35 -8.10
N ILE A 18 7.14 -2.12 -6.78
CA ILE A 18 6.17 -2.83 -5.93
C ILE A 18 4.73 -2.54 -6.38
N SER A 19 4.43 -1.31 -6.80
CA SER A 19 3.12 -0.95 -7.37
C SER A 19 2.84 -1.74 -8.65
N LEU A 20 3.81 -1.84 -9.56
CA LEU A 20 3.67 -2.66 -10.78
C LEU A 20 3.44 -4.14 -10.47
N ILE A 21 4.13 -4.67 -9.45
CA ILE A 21 3.91 -6.04 -8.99
C ILE A 21 2.50 -6.20 -8.43
N ALA A 22 1.99 -5.21 -7.69
CA ALA A 22 0.62 -5.23 -7.17
C ALA A 22 -0.40 -5.35 -8.30
N PHE A 23 -0.22 -4.62 -9.42
CA PHE A 23 -1.10 -4.71 -10.59
C PHE A 23 -1.09 -6.08 -11.29
N HIS A 24 0.01 -6.84 -11.17
CA HIS A 24 0.10 -8.19 -11.73
C HIS A 24 -0.48 -9.28 -10.81
N LYS A 25 -0.88 -8.95 -9.58
CA LYS A 25 -1.50 -9.93 -8.67
C LYS A 25 -2.95 -10.17 -9.06
N LYS A 26 -3.35 -11.45 -9.10
CA LYS A 26 -4.72 -11.88 -9.43
C LYS A 26 -5.68 -11.80 -8.22
N GLU A 27 -5.16 -11.96 -7.02
CA GLU A 27 -5.95 -11.94 -5.79
C GLU A 27 -6.05 -10.51 -5.23
N LYS A 28 -7.28 -10.00 -5.06
CA LYS A 28 -7.53 -8.66 -4.49
C LYS A 28 -6.79 -8.40 -3.18
N LYS A 29 -6.81 -9.37 -2.25
CA LYS A 29 -6.07 -9.29 -0.98
C LYS A 29 -4.58 -9.00 -1.18
N ASN A 30 -3.97 -9.64 -2.17
CA ASN A 30 -2.57 -9.41 -2.50
C ASN A 30 -2.40 -8.06 -3.22
N ILE A 31 -3.30 -7.66 -4.12
CA ILE A 31 -3.26 -6.33 -4.73
C ILE A 31 -3.24 -5.25 -3.63
N PHE A 32 -4.17 -5.29 -2.67
CA PHE A 32 -4.23 -4.30 -1.59
C PHE A 32 -3.02 -4.35 -0.66
N LYS A 33 -2.54 -5.56 -0.31
CA LYS A 33 -1.35 -5.70 0.54
C LYS A 33 -0.10 -5.10 -0.11
N TYR A 34 0.15 -5.38 -1.39
CA TYR A 34 1.30 -4.84 -2.11
C TYR A 34 1.14 -3.34 -2.39
N THR A 35 -0.09 -2.88 -2.66
CA THR A 35 -0.40 -1.45 -2.81
C THR A 35 -0.15 -0.67 -1.51
N LEU A 36 -0.51 -1.24 -0.35
CA LEU A 36 -0.24 -0.68 0.97
C LEU A 36 1.27 -0.53 1.24
N ILE A 37 2.06 -1.57 0.90
CA ILE A 37 3.52 -1.54 1.02
C ILE A 37 4.11 -0.45 0.12
N SER A 38 3.68 -0.38 -1.16
CA SER A 38 4.11 0.65 -2.10
C SER A 38 3.77 2.06 -1.60
N ASN A 39 2.53 2.29 -1.15
CA ASN A 39 2.10 3.59 -0.62
C ASN A 39 2.87 4.01 0.63
N THR A 40 3.25 3.06 1.49
CA THR A 40 4.08 3.32 2.67
C THR A 40 5.50 3.75 2.26
N LEU A 41 6.11 3.08 1.27
CA LEU A 41 7.41 3.49 0.75
C LEU A 41 7.36 4.86 0.06
N SER A 42 6.30 5.14 -0.72
CA SER A 42 6.11 6.47 -1.31
C SER A 42 5.90 7.56 -0.26
N LEU A 43 5.25 7.26 0.87
CA LEU A 43 5.13 8.20 1.98
C LEU A 43 6.51 8.55 2.54
N ILE A 44 7.39 7.56 2.73
CA ILE A 44 8.78 7.78 3.18
C ILE A 44 9.53 8.63 2.17
N GLN A 45 9.41 8.35 0.86
CA GLN A 45 9.99 9.19 -0.18
C GLN A 45 9.54 10.65 -0.06
N TYR A 46 8.23 10.90 0.08
CA TYR A 46 7.70 12.26 0.15
C TYR A 46 8.11 13.00 1.42
N VAL A 47 8.29 12.28 2.54
CA VAL A 47 8.88 12.85 3.77
C VAL A 47 10.32 13.30 3.51
N PHE A 48 11.14 12.47 2.85
CA PHE A 48 12.52 12.83 2.52
C PHE A 48 12.63 14.04 1.57
N LEU A 49 11.65 14.20 0.69
CA LEU A 49 11.56 15.31 -0.26
C LEU A 49 10.85 16.55 0.30
N ASN A 50 10.35 16.52 1.55
CA ASN A 50 9.50 17.56 2.13
C ASN A 50 8.26 17.90 1.26
N ALA A 51 7.71 16.92 0.55
CA ALA A 51 6.58 17.09 -0.35
C ALA A 51 5.24 16.90 0.39
N TYR A 52 4.82 17.91 1.15
CA TYR A 52 3.65 17.83 2.05
C TYR A 52 2.33 17.40 1.37
N SER A 53 2.07 17.85 0.14
CA SER A 53 0.90 17.40 -0.63
C SER A 53 0.96 15.90 -0.97
N GLY A 54 2.16 15.40 -1.31
CA GLY A 54 2.41 13.97 -1.53
C GLY A 54 2.22 13.15 -0.26
N ILE A 55 2.63 13.68 0.89
CA ILE A 55 2.44 13.05 2.19
C ILE A 55 0.93 12.91 2.50
N ALA A 56 0.16 13.99 2.39
CA ALA A 56 -1.27 13.99 2.68
C ALA A 56 -2.03 12.99 1.79
N THR A 57 -1.76 12.99 0.49
CA THR A 57 -2.39 12.06 -0.46
C THR A 57 -2.04 10.59 -0.17
N LYS A 58 -0.80 10.30 0.23
CA LYS A 58 -0.39 8.94 0.59
C LYS A 58 -0.98 8.46 1.90
N ILE A 59 -1.17 9.33 2.90
CA ILE A 59 -1.88 8.99 4.14
C ILE A 59 -3.32 8.54 3.84
N ILE A 60 -4.05 9.31 3.02
CA ILE A 60 -5.42 8.96 2.64
C ILE A 60 -5.46 7.62 1.88
N ALA A 61 -4.52 7.39 0.97
CA ALA A 61 -4.41 6.13 0.24
C ALA A 61 -4.18 4.94 1.17
N ILE A 62 -3.29 5.07 2.16
CA ILE A 62 -3.02 4.04 3.18
C ILE A 62 -4.28 3.74 4.00
N LEU A 63 -5.01 4.76 4.46
CA LEU A 63 -6.25 4.57 5.22
C LEU A 63 -7.32 3.84 4.42
N ARG A 64 -7.47 4.17 3.13
CA ARG A 64 -8.36 3.46 2.20
C ARG A 64 -7.95 2.00 2.04
N ASP A 65 -6.67 1.74 1.78
CA ASP A 65 -6.17 0.38 1.54
C ASP A 65 -6.29 -0.48 2.81
N LEU A 66 -6.06 0.09 4.01
CA LEU A 66 -6.29 -0.57 5.29
C LEU A 66 -7.77 -0.93 5.51
N SER A 67 -8.68 -0.01 5.19
CA SER A 67 -10.13 -0.22 5.34
C SER A 67 -10.61 -1.35 4.43
N MET A 68 -10.08 -1.41 3.21
CA MET A 68 -10.39 -2.46 2.23
C MET A 68 -9.89 -3.84 2.67
N VAL A 69 -8.66 -3.92 3.18
CA VAL A 69 -8.10 -5.18 3.71
C VAL A 69 -8.90 -5.67 4.92
N LYS A 70 -9.36 -4.76 5.78
CA LYS A 70 -10.17 -5.10 6.96
C LYS A 70 -11.56 -5.61 6.57
N GLN A 71 -12.20 -5.02 5.56
CA GLN A 71 -13.48 -5.51 5.03
C GLN A 71 -13.37 -6.91 4.41
N GLU A 72 -12.32 -7.19 3.64
CA GLU A 72 -12.12 -8.55 3.09
C GLU A 72 -11.88 -9.59 4.18
N LYS A 73 -11.14 -9.25 5.24
CA LYS A 73 -10.90 -10.18 6.36
C LYS A 73 -12.20 -10.51 7.11
N TYR A 74 -13.11 -9.54 7.25
CA TYR A 74 -14.42 -9.75 7.86
C TYR A 74 -15.32 -10.66 7.00
N GLN A 75 -15.36 -10.41 5.68
CA GLN A 75 -16.11 -11.24 4.72
C GLN A 75 -15.61 -12.69 4.70
N LEU A 76 -14.28 -12.90 4.73
CA LEU A 76 -13.69 -14.24 4.79
C LEU A 76 -13.99 -14.98 6.10
N ASN A 77 -13.93 -14.28 7.25
CA ASN A 77 -14.27 -14.88 8.54
C ASN A 77 -15.75 -15.32 8.60
N LEU A 78 -16.67 -14.50 8.07
CA LEU A 78 -18.09 -14.84 8.03
C LEU A 78 -18.39 -16.08 7.16
N ILE A 79 -17.71 -16.21 6.02
CA ILE A 79 -17.85 -17.38 5.13
C ILE A 79 -17.32 -18.65 5.81
N LEU A 80 -16.22 -18.56 6.56
CA LEU A 80 -15.65 -19.69 7.30
C LEU A 80 -16.58 -20.14 8.44
N GLU A 81 -17.13 -19.19 9.21
CA GLU A 81 -18.11 -19.50 10.27
C GLU A 81 -19.37 -20.17 9.70
N LEU A 82 -19.86 -19.74 8.53
CA LEU A 82 -21.01 -20.37 7.87
C LEU A 82 -20.71 -21.78 7.34
N TRP A 83 -19.46 -22.10 7.02
CA TRP A 83 -19.04 -23.44 6.56
C TRP A 83 -18.84 -24.43 7.71
N GLU A 84 -18.51 -23.98 8.92
CA GLU A 84 -18.40 -24.84 10.10
C GLU A 84 -19.76 -25.26 10.68
N ILE A 85 -20.81 -24.51 10.35
CA ILE A 85 -22.19 -24.74 10.83
C ILE A 85 -22.98 -25.68 9.90
N LEU A 86 -22.48 -25.93 8.68
CA LEU A 86 -23.18 -26.65 7.59
C LEU A 86 -22.57 -28.04 7.35
#